data_AF-A0A8C8VLI5-F1
#
_entry.id   AF-A0A8C8VLI5-F1
#
_cell.length_a   1.000
_cell.length_b   1.000
_cell.length_c   1.000
_cell.angle_alpha   90.00
_cell.angle_beta   90.00
_cell.angle_gamma   90.00
#
_symmetry.space_group_name_H-M   'P 1'
#
loop_
_entity.id
_entity.type
_entity.pdbx_description
1 polymer ?
#
loop_
_entity_poly.entity_id
_entity_poly.type
_entity_poly.pdbx_seq_one_letter_code
_entity_poly.pdbx_strand_id
1 'polypeptide(L)'
;MLSKPRNMAMLLWGLLLCACILHSCPGFLLVHALEADIAPCDKADCQENSEGLVEKNTSSTETLEADPSVPLLSSQASGGAGALGGDSQFVPITTLLPVTDPTLPNAAVPDSTSDTWEDIHGHTPPLPTTTTTTSPRDGCTSSVGQLVTETGGHKQMLGAQEVDSSEEEGDGQERGCNMSRKQMHRLAEGVMKFTIDLLTEVQLETSRSNVILSPLSITLALSQLALGAANQTEKRLLETLHLESVPCVHPILSSIRRQLTGSMLSVASRLYLQKGLEVKEKFLENSERFYGAKPVTLSGNNENDLIAINKWVKEATDGQISTFLSQLPESVVMLLLNAVHYQGFWRHKFDASQTGPDIFHLDNQFMVPVEMMKAQKYSLSWFTLDPLEVQVARFPFKGNMSFVAIVPNQFKWNVSEVLANLSHDKLHSRFPKEKPTMVKMPKLHIDYQLELKHALSRLGLGELFSAPDLQKITDEPLFVSSIQHQSTLELTEDGVEASAATSVMMSRSLSTFSLNQPFLFIIFEETTGIPLFVGSIRNPNPNAAPQRKEPQDLPTLENNIKNGIPK
;
A
#
# COMPACT_ATOMS: atom_id res chain seq x y z
N MET A 1 -11.39 -83.17 17.54
CA MET A 1 -12.18 -82.87 16.30
C MET A 1 -11.63 -81.57 15.75
N LEU A 2 -10.74 -81.62 14.75
CA LEU A 2 -10.99 -81.25 13.33
C LEU A 2 -11.58 -79.82 13.22
N SER A 3 -10.99 -78.80 12.57
CA SER A 3 -10.02 -78.74 11.48
C SER A 3 -9.42 -77.31 11.34
N LYS A 4 -8.24 -77.22 10.72
CA LYS A 4 -7.65 -76.04 10.03
C LYS A 4 -7.72 -76.34 8.50
N PRO A 5 -7.26 -75.48 7.56
CA PRO A 5 -7.34 -74.00 7.41
C PRO A 5 -7.67 -73.58 5.95
N ARG A 6 -7.81 -72.27 5.64
CA ARG A 6 -7.33 -71.67 4.37
C ARG A 6 -7.47 -70.15 4.28
N ASN A 7 -6.54 -69.56 3.52
CA ASN A 7 -6.48 -68.20 2.96
C ASN A 7 -5.76 -67.12 3.78
N MET A 8 -4.45 -67.34 3.89
CA MET A 8 -3.44 -66.29 4.04
C MET A 8 -2.56 -66.34 2.78
N ALA A 9 -3.05 -65.79 1.67
CA ALA A 9 -2.32 -65.69 0.40
C ALA A 9 -3.03 -64.70 -0.56
N MET A 10 -3.08 -63.41 -0.23
CA MET A 10 -3.52 -62.39 -1.20
C MET A 10 -3.09 -60.95 -0.89
N LEU A 11 -1.91 -60.73 -0.30
CA LEU A 11 -1.38 -59.37 -0.08
C LEU A 11 0.14 -59.24 -0.20
N LEU A 12 0.81 -60.21 -0.82
CA LEU A 12 2.27 -60.23 -0.99
C LEU A 12 2.73 -60.37 -2.46
N TRP A 13 1.89 -59.99 -3.42
CA TRP A 13 2.13 -60.13 -4.87
C TRP A 13 1.86 -58.82 -5.65
N GLY A 14 2.26 -57.66 -5.09
CA GLY A 14 2.12 -56.35 -5.76
C GLY A 14 3.39 -55.49 -5.78
N LEU A 15 4.50 -56.00 -5.25
CA LEU A 15 5.76 -55.28 -5.12
C LEU A 15 6.93 -56.24 -5.41
N LEU A 16 7.12 -56.62 -6.68
CA LEU A 16 8.40 -57.01 -7.30
C LEU A 16 8.14 -57.54 -8.71
N LEU A 17 8.89 -57.00 -9.69
CA LEU A 17 8.91 -57.26 -11.13
C LEU A 17 7.89 -56.53 -12.02
N CYS A 18 8.31 -55.37 -12.52
CA CYS A 18 8.47 -55.25 -13.97
C CYS A 18 9.60 -54.27 -14.30
N ALA A 19 10.84 -54.78 -14.26
CA ALA A 19 11.97 -54.23 -14.96
C ALA A 19 12.49 -55.33 -15.91
N CYS A 20 12.65 -54.94 -17.19
CA CYS A 20 13.52 -55.53 -18.21
C CYS A 20 13.12 -56.85 -18.91
N ILE A 21 12.50 -56.73 -20.09
CA ILE A 21 12.84 -57.43 -21.35
C ILE A 21 12.48 -56.46 -22.50
N LEU A 22 13.22 -56.16 -23.57
CA LEU A 22 14.63 -56.05 -23.97
C LEU A 22 14.60 -55.60 -25.46
N HIS A 23 15.50 -54.68 -25.85
CA HIS A 23 16.12 -54.51 -27.19
C HIS A 23 15.29 -54.12 -28.45
N SER A 24 15.56 -52.92 -29.01
CA SER A 24 16.31 -52.72 -30.27
C SER A 24 16.54 -51.22 -30.61
N CYS A 25 17.79 -50.86 -30.92
CA CYS A 25 18.38 -49.57 -31.36
C CYS A 25 18.11 -49.27 -32.88
N PRO A 26 18.69 -48.24 -33.54
CA PRO A 26 19.14 -46.88 -33.16
C PRO A 26 18.80 -45.74 -34.19
N GLY A 27 19.05 -44.48 -33.82
CA GLY A 27 19.59 -43.41 -34.70
C GLY A 27 18.62 -42.53 -35.52
N PHE A 28 18.66 -41.20 -35.31
CA PHE A 28 18.92 -40.20 -36.36
C PHE A 28 19.11 -38.78 -35.78
N LEU A 29 20.18 -38.13 -36.24
CA LEU A 29 20.54 -36.72 -36.11
C LEU A 29 19.70 -35.87 -37.07
N LEU A 30 19.26 -34.67 -36.66
CA LEU A 30 18.97 -33.49 -37.51
C LEU A 30 18.75 -32.31 -36.54
N VAL A 31 19.72 -31.44 -36.25
CA VAL A 31 20.12 -30.24 -37.01
C VAL A 31 18.97 -29.62 -37.80
N HIS A 32 18.39 -28.55 -37.26
CA HIS A 32 18.01 -27.39 -38.05
C HIS A 32 18.13 -26.12 -37.21
N ALA A 33 19.01 -25.23 -37.66
CA ALA A 33 19.08 -23.83 -37.32
C ALA A 33 18.04 -23.02 -38.13
N LEU A 34 17.99 -21.71 -37.84
CA LEU A 34 17.24 -20.60 -38.47
C LEU A 34 15.95 -20.24 -37.71
N GLU A 35 15.65 -19.00 -37.35
CA GLU A 35 16.25 -17.71 -37.74
C GLU A 35 15.82 -16.63 -36.75
N ALA A 36 16.71 -15.67 -36.49
CA ALA A 36 16.42 -14.44 -35.80
C ALA A 36 15.96 -13.41 -36.84
N ASP A 37 14.79 -12.80 -36.64
CA ASP A 37 14.34 -11.67 -37.45
C ASP A 37 15.14 -10.41 -37.07
N ILE A 38 16.18 -10.16 -37.86
CA ILE A 38 16.81 -8.85 -38.03
C ILE A 38 16.20 -8.23 -39.28
N ALA A 39 15.61 -7.05 -39.13
CA ALA A 39 15.12 -6.24 -40.23
C ALA A 39 16.28 -5.79 -41.16
N PRO A 40 16.12 -5.84 -42.50
CA PRO A 40 17.13 -5.35 -43.42
C PRO A 40 17.02 -3.84 -43.64
N CYS A 41 18.17 -3.16 -43.55
CA CYS A 41 18.40 -1.86 -44.17
C CYS A 41 18.63 -2.04 -45.67
N ASP A 42 17.84 -1.34 -46.49
CA ASP A 42 18.16 -1.10 -47.91
C ASP A 42 19.04 0.15 -48.05
N LYS A 43 20.06 0.04 -48.91
CA LYS A 43 20.89 1.16 -49.41
C LYS A 43 20.81 1.21 -50.94
N ALA A 44 20.32 2.32 -51.46
CA ALA A 44 20.75 3.07 -52.65
C ALA A 44 19.91 4.38 -52.61
N ASP A 45 20.43 5.60 -52.69
CA ASP A 45 21.38 6.11 -53.67
C ASP A 45 21.98 7.47 -53.24
N CYS A 46 23.15 7.78 -53.80
CA CYS A 46 23.70 9.11 -54.14
C CYS A 46 24.25 10.10 -53.07
N GLN A 47 25.60 10.17 -53.10
CA GLN A 47 26.44 11.37 -53.34
C GLN A 47 26.81 12.37 -52.23
N GLU A 48 28.14 12.44 -52.07
CA GLU A 48 28.99 13.65 -52.00
C GLU A 48 28.64 14.76 -50.99
N ASN A 49 29.42 14.85 -49.91
CA ASN A 49 30.58 15.75 -49.92
C ASN A 49 31.43 15.63 -48.65
N SER A 50 32.73 15.62 -48.87
CA SER A 50 33.81 15.58 -47.90
C SER A 50 34.54 16.92 -47.90
N GLU A 51 34.72 17.53 -46.73
CA GLU A 51 35.86 18.39 -46.37
C GLU A 51 36.08 18.17 -44.85
N GLY A 52 37.18 17.57 -44.37
CA GLY A 52 38.51 18.18 -44.13
C GLY A 52 38.47 18.95 -42.80
N LEU A 53 39.25 18.73 -41.73
CA LEU A 53 40.68 18.48 -41.47
C LEU A 53 40.80 17.94 -40.02
N VAL A 54 41.58 16.91 -39.67
CA VAL A 54 43.04 16.86 -39.35
C VAL A 54 43.48 17.66 -38.10
N GLU A 55 43.89 16.88 -37.07
CA GLU A 55 44.95 17.06 -36.03
C GLU A 55 45.08 18.42 -35.28
N LYS A 56 45.37 18.50 -33.97
CA LYS A 56 46.52 17.90 -33.25
C LYS A 56 46.47 18.16 -31.73
N ASN A 57 47.27 17.36 -31.04
CA ASN A 57 47.54 17.22 -29.61
C ASN A 57 48.18 18.42 -28.85
N THR A 58 47.86 18.43 -27.53
CA THR A 58 48.70 18.63 -26.31
C THR A 58 49.21 20.00 -25.82
N SER A 59 49.02 20.19 -24.49
CA SER A 59 49.96 20.74 -23.46
C SER A 59 50.26 22.25 -23.48
N SER A 60 50.42 23.03 -22.39
CA SER A 60 50.28 22.97 -20.91
C SER A 60 50.58 24.41 -20.41
N THR A 61 50.22 24.75 -19.15
CA THR A 61 50.86 25.78 -18.26
C THR A 61 50.80 27.28 -18.71
N GLU A 62 50.59 28.34 -17.91
CA GLU A 62 51.12 28.74 -16.58
C GLU A 62 50.37 30.04 -16.08
N THR A 63 49.99 30.09 -14.79
CA THR A 63 50.23 31.11 -13.72
C THR A 63 50.07 32.67 -13.81
N LEU A 64 49.50 33.21 -12.71
CA LEU A 64 49.78 34.46 -11.90
C LEU A 64 49.23 35.81 -12.44
N GLU A 65 48.75 36.83 -11.68
CA GLU A 65 48.71 37.30 -10.27
C GLU A 65 47.62 38.44 -10.18
N ALA A 66 46.83 38.60 -9.10
CA ALA A 66 46.90 39.61 -7.98
C ALA A 66 46.58 41.09 -8.40
N ASP A 67 45.88 42.02 -7.71
CA ASP A 67 45.31 42.20 -6.35
C ASP A 67 44.44 43.54 -6.33
N PRO A 68 44.12 44.28 -5.22
CA PRO A 68 42.77 44.42 -4.61
C PRO A 68 42.28 45.89 -4.37
N SER A 69 41.16 46.08 -3.63
CA SER A 69 40.90 47.24 -2.74
C SER A 69 39.76 47.01 -1.72
N VAL A 70 40.00 47.45 -0.48
CA VAL A 70 39.38 47.25 0.88
C VAL A 70 38.83 48.65 1.33
N PRO A 71 38.01 48.93 2.40
CA PRO A 71 38.27 48.49 3.77
C PRO A 71 37.17 48.33 4.85
N LEU A 72 37.62 47.63 5.90
CA LEU A 72 37.09 47.42 7.26
C LEU A 72 37.71 48.43 8.24
N LEU A 73 36.99 48.77 9.32
CA LEU A 73 37.49 49.52 10.48
C LEU A 73 37.72 48.60 11.71
N SER A 74 38.87 48.82 12.34
CA SER A 74 39.44 48.42 13.65
C SER A 74 38.56 48.73 14.88
N SER A 75 38.79 48.33 16.14
CA SER A 75 39.64 47.40 16.93
C SER A 75 39.43 47.75 18.43
N GLN A 76 39.67 46.83 19.37
CA GLN A 76 40.28 47.00 20.73
C GLN A 76 39.83 45.83 21.64
N ALA A 77 40.59 45.25 22.59
CA ALA A 77 42.01 45.18 22.92
C ALA A 77 42.20 44.11 24.04
N SER A 78 43.39 43.47 24.09
CA SER A 78 44.19 43.00 25.27
C SER A 78 43.49 42.69 26.62
N GLY A 79 43.77 41.62 27.38
CA GLY A 79 44.89 40.67 27.45
C GLY A 79 44.93 40.02 28.86
N GLY A 80 45.80 39.03 29.11
CA GLY A 80 46.21 38.62 30.46
C GLY A 80 46.11 37.11 30.80
N ALA A 81 47.19 36.56 31.37
CA ALA A 81 47.51 35.15 31.58
C ALA A 81 47.10 34.56 32.95
N GLY A 82 47.20 33.24 33.12
CA GLY A 82 47.37 32.59 34.42
C GLY A 82 46.82 31.16 34.53
N ALA A 83 47.68 30.21 34.91
CA ALA A 83 47.35 28.81 35.21
C ALA A 83 47.52 28.48 36.71
N LEU A 84 46.80 27.44 37.15
CA LEU A 84 46.98 26.54 38.32
C LEU A 84 46.27 26.84 39.68
N GLY A 85 45.66 25.75 40.21
CA GLY A 85 45.22 25.48 41.60
C GLY A 85 43.75 25.85 41.90
N GLY A 86 42.87 25.06 42.51
CA GLY A 86 42.90 23.78 43.24
C GLY A 86 41.68 23.78 44.20
N ASP A 87 40.97 22.65 44.31
CA ASP A 87 39.98 22.21 45.32
C ASP A 87 38.74 23.06 45.69
N SER A 88 37.54 22.48 45.53
CA SER A 88 36.74 21.95 46.66
C SER A 88 35.30 21.53 46.25
N GLN A 89 34.85 20.44 46.87
CA GLN A 89 33.56 19.75 46.79
C GLN A 89 32.35 20.65 47.09
N PHE A 90 31.16 20.35 46.53
CA PHE A 90 29.90 20.35 47.30
C PHE A 90 28.76 19.54 46.61
N VAL A 91 27.98 18.89 47.47
CA VAL A 91 26.92 17.87 47.31
C VAL A 91 25.52 18.53 47.20
N PRO A 92 24.50 17.87 46.60
CA PRO A 92 23.16 18.44 46.41
C PRO A 92 22.26 18.32 47.66
N ILE A 93 21.28 19.22 47.81
CA ILE A 93 20.23 19.14 48.85
C ILE A 93 18.83 19.27 48.23
N THR A 94 18.00 18.28 48.57
CA THR A 94 16.55 18.18 48.48
C THR A 94 15.86 19.02 49.56
N THR A 95 14.68 19.57 49.29
CA THR A 95 13.78 20.08 50.34
C THR A 95 12.34 19.60 50.12
N LEU A 96 11.66 19.34 51.24
CA LEU A 96 10.45 18.54 51.44
C LEU A 96 9.48 19.33 52.35
N LEU A 97 8.16 19.11 52.16
CA LEU A 97 7.02 19.22 53.13
C LEU A 97 6.38 20.62 53.42
N PRO A 98 5.14 20.74 54.02
CA PRO A 98 4.27 19.74 54.70
C PRO A 98 2.72 19.79 54.42
N VAL A 99 2.02 18.95 55.21
CA VAL A 99 0.62 18.41 55.26
C VAL A 99 -0.37 19.24 56.11
N THR A 100 -1.71 19.18 55.87
CA THR A 100 -2.81 18.76 56.82
C THR A 100 -4.25 18.85 56.24
N ASP A 101 -5.09 17.90 56.68
CA ASP A 101 -6.48 17.47 56.34
C ASP A 101 -7.60 18.38 56.96
N PRO A 102 -8.93 18.32 56.61
CA PRO A 102 -9.83 17.24 57.12
C PRO A 102 -11.13 16.87 56.33
N THR A 103 -11.70 15.71 56.71
CA THR A 103 -13.14 15.30 56.84
C THR A 103 -13.90 14.52 55.73
N LEU A 104 -14.49 13.40 56.17
CA LEU A 104 -15.42 12.42 55.56
C LEU A 104 -16.87 12.65 56.08
N PRO A 105 -17.97 12.20 55.41
CA PRO A 105 -18.47 10.83 55.63
C PRO A 105 -19.21 10.10 54.47
N ASN A 106 -19.05 8.77 54.45
CA ASN A 106 -19.92 7.65 54.03
C ASN A 106 -21.04 7.80 52.97
N ALA A 107 -21.00 6.97 51.93
CA ALA A 107 -22.12 6.12 51.49
C ALA A 107 -21.64 4.95 50.59
N ALA A 108 -22.44 3.88 50.56
CA ALA A 108 -22.16 2.50 50.18
C ALA A 108 -21.88 2.18 48.68
N VAL A 109 -21.25 1.01 48.48
CA VAL A 109 -21.03 0.25 47.23
C VAL A 109 -22.37 -0.14 46.56
N PRO A 110 -22.42 -0.39 45.24
CA PRO A 110 -22.26 -1.77 44.77
C PRO A 110 -21.42 -1.94 43.48
N ASP A 111 -20.86 -3.15 43.35
CA ASP A 111 -20.31 -3.78 42.15
C ASP A 111 -21.16 -3.54 40.89
N SER A 112 -20.52 -3.36 39.74
CA SER A 112 -21.14 -3.57 38.42
C SER A 112 -20.12 -4.06 37.40
N THR A 113 -20.21 -5.36 37.12
CA THR A 113 -20.15 -6.02 35.81
C THR A 113 -19.22 -5.48 34.72
N SER A 114 -18.35 -6.37 34.26
CA SER A 114 -17.72 -6.33 32.94
C SER A 114 -18.77 -6.23 31.83
N ASP A 115 -18.87 -5.08 31.18
CA ASP A 115 -19.75 -4.92 30.02
C ASP A 115 -19.09 -5.52 28.78
N THR A 116 -19.85 -6.37 28.08
CA THR A 116 -19.45 -6.98 26.82
C THR A 116 -19.88 -6.11 25.63
N TRP A 117 -19.18 -6.24 24.50
CA TRP A 117 -19.46 -5.52 23.23
C TRP A 117 -20.93 -5.58 22.77
N GLU A 118 -21.68 -6.60 23.20
CA GLU A 118 -23.09 -6.79 22.88
C GLU A 118 -24.04 -5.85 23.65
N ASP A 119 -23.58 -5.17 24.70
CA ASP A 119 -24.38 -4.25 25.54
C ASP A 119 -24.38 -2.80 25.02
N ILE A 120 -23.46 -2.44 24.11
CA ILE A 120 -23.36 -1.07 23.54
C ILE A 120 -24.14 -0.92 22.23
N HIS A 121 -24.37 -2.03 21.52
CA HIS A 121 -25.02 -2.02 20.20
C HIS A 121 -26.19 -3.01 20.19
N GLY A 122 -27.36 -2.50 20.54
CA GLY A 122 -28.60 -3.27 20.72
C GLY A 122 -28.95 -4.24 19.58
N HIS A 123 -29.73 -5.26 19.94
CA HIS A 123 -30.17 -6.35 19.06
C HIS A 123 -30.86 -5.88 17.77
N THR A 124 -30.43 -6.45 16.64
CA THR A 124 -31.09 -6.32 15.34
C THR A 124 -32.28 -7.29 15.26
N PRO A 125 -33.50 -6.86 14.90
CA PRO A 125 -34.64 -7.76 14.76
C PRO A 125 -34.54 -8.62 13.47
N PRO A 126 -35.06 -9.86 13.47
CA PRO A 126 -34.99 -10.74 12.31
C PRO A 126 -35.97 -10.30 11.22
N LEU A 127 -35.53 -10.30 9.96
CA LEU A 127 -36.40 -10.14 8.79
C LEU A 127 -37.32 -11.37 8.59
N PRO A 128 -38.55 -11.18 8.08
CA PRO A 128 -39.52 -12.24 7.94
C PRO A 128 -39.19 -13.17 6.76
N THR A 129 -39.22 -14.48 7.03
CA THR A 129 -39.23 -15.56 6.03
C THR A 129 -40.60 -15.65 5.35
N THR A 130 -40.64 -15.45 4.04
CA THR A 130 -41.77 -15.90 3.21
C THR A 130 -41.51 -17.33 2.75
N THR A 131 -42.31 -18.23 3.29
CA THR A 131 -42.57 -19.58 2.79
C THR A 131 -43.24 -19.53 1.42
N THR A 132 -42.80 -20.35 0.47
CA THR A 132 -43.66 -20.79 -0.64
C THR A 132 -43.41 -22.25 -0.98
N THR A 133 -44.53 -22.96 -1.05
CA THR A 133 -44.73 -24.39 -1.14
C THR A 133 -44.36 -24.98 -2.51
N THR A 134 -43.96 -26.25 -2.50
CA THR A 134 -43.68 -27.23 -3.56
C THR A 134 -44.70 -27.36 -4.71
N SER A 135 -44.17 -27.32 -5.96
CA SER A 135 -44.26 -28.28 -7.13
C SER A 135 -45.61 -28.82 -7.66
N PRO A 136 -45.71 -29.46 -8.87
CA PRO A 136 -44.67 -29.88 -9.83
C PRO A 136 -44.94 -29.67 -11.37
N ARG A 137 -43.84 -29.81 -12.14
CA ARG A 137 -43.63 -30.44 -13.47
C ARG A 137 -44.75 -30.49 -14.53
N ASP A 138 -44.40 -29.99 -15.72
CA ASP A 138 -44.43 -30.62 -17.07
C ASP A 138 -43.91 -29.54 -18.04
N GLY A 139 -43.24 -29.73 -19.17
CA GLY A 139 -42.87 -30.83 -20.02
C GLY A 139 -42.28 -30.18 -21.29
N CYS A 140 -41.28 -30.81 -21.91
CA CYS A 140 -40.51 -30.33 -23.06
C CYS A 140 -41.39 -29.96 -24.29
N THR A 141 -40.93 -29.05 -25.16
CA THR A 141 -40.41 -29.36 -26.52
C THR A 141 -40.26 -28.11 -27.42
N SER A 142 -39.13 -28.07 -28.14
CA SER A 142 -38.88 -27.70 -29.56
C SER A 142 -39.74 -26.63 -30.25
N SER A 143 -39.30 -25.80 -31.20
CA SER A 143 -38.05 -25.50 -31.91
C SER A 143 -38.46 -24.71 -33.16
N VAL A 144 -37.61 -23.79 -33.67
CA VAL A 144 -37.64 -23.25 -35.07
C VAL A 144 -38.92 -22.45 -35.42
N GLY A 145 -38.91 -21.25 -35.98
CA GLY A 145 -37.94 -20.46 -36.72
C GLY A 145 -38.75 -19.62 -37.73
N GLN A 146 -38.08 -18.63 -38.33
CA GLN A 146 -38.39 -18.01 -39.62
C GLN A 146 -39.09 -16.63 -39.63
N LEU A 147 -38.23 -15.65 -39.93
CA LEU A 147 -38.41 -14.45 -40.75
C LEU A 147 -39.56 -14.49 -41.76
N VAL A 148 -40.34 -13.41 -41.84
CA VAL A 148 -40.71 -12.74 -43.11
C VAL A 148 -40.87 -11.24 -42.85
N THR A 149 -40.16 -10.45 -43.66
CA THR A 149 -40.28 -9.01 -43.88
C THR A 149 -41.53 -8.66 -44.68
N GLU A 150 -42.22 -7.57 -44.38
CA GLU A 150 -42.86 -6.79 -45.44
C GLU A 150 -43.04 -5.30 -45.08
N THR A 151 -42.78 -4.51 -46.10
CA THR A 151 -42.73 -3.06 -46.25
C THR A 151 -44.11 -2.40 -46.34
N GLY A 152 -44.20 -1.11 -46.01
CA GLY A 152 -45.23 -0.23 -46.57
C GLY A 152 -45.58 0.97 -45.70
N GLY A 153 -45.03 2.14 -46.04
CA GLY A 153 -45.38 3.40 -45.39
C GLY A 153 -46.67 4.02 -45.93
N HIS A 154 -47.26 4.94 -45.16
CA HIS A 154 -48.00 6.09 -45.66
C HIS A 154 -47.95 7.24 -44.66
N LYS A 155 -47.86 8.44 -45.22
CA LYS A 155 -47.59 9.74 -44.61
C LYS A 155 -48.90 10.51 -44.61
N GLN A 156 -49.34 11.09 -43.48
CA GLN A 156 -50.19 12.29 -43.54
C GLN A 156 -50.06 13.15 -42.28
N MET A 157 -50.32 14.43 -42.50
CA MET A 157 -49.80 15.63 -41.87
C MET A 157 -50.94 16.42 -41.21
N LEU A 158 -50.56 17.34 -40.31
CA LEU A 158 -51.25 18.56 -39.84
C LEU A 158 -51.97 18.51 -38.47
N GLY A 159 -51.54 19.47 -37.63
CA GLY A 159 -52.22 19.91 -36.41
C GLY A 159 -51.28 20.71 -35.52
N ALA A 160 -51.06 21.98 -35.85
CA ALA A 160 -50.24 22.93 -35.09
C ALA A 160 -50.94 23.36 -33.79
N GLN A 161 -50.17 23.50 -32.71
CA GLN A 161 -50.44 24.50 -31.67
C GLN A 161 -49.15 24.83 -30.92
N GLU A 162 -48.66 26.06 -31.09
CA GLU A 162 -47.63 26.69 -30.25
C GLU A 162 -48.26 27.10 -28.91
N VAL A 163 -47.62 26.73 -27.79
CA VAL A 163 -47.61 27.53 -26.56
C VAL A 163 -46.25 27.36 -25.89
N ASP A 164 -45.48 28.44 -25.98
CA ASP A 164 -44.64 29.10 -25.00
C ASP A 164 -43.63 28.33 -24.10
N SER A 165 -42.51 29.04 -23.99
CA SER A 165 -41.22 28.82 -23.36
C SER A 165 -41.20 28.32 -21.90
N SER A 166 -40.35 27.32 -21.70
CA SER A 166 -39.46 27.22 -20.54
C SER A 166 -38.33 26.28 -20.92
N GLU A 167 -37.21 26.84 -21.39
CA GLU A 167 -35.95 26.12 -21.46
C GLU A 167 -35.50 25.86 -20.01
N GLU A 168 -35.99 24.77 -19.42
CA GLU A 168 -35.20 24.09 -18.42
C GLU A 168 -33.97 23.54 -19.15
N GLU A 169 -32.82 24.16 -18.91
CA GLU A 169 -31.52 23.56 -19.18
C GLU A 169 -31.48 22.25 -18.40
N GLY A 170 -31.91 21.19 -19.08
CA GLY A 170 -31.89 19.83 -18.59
C GLY A 170 -30.47 19.50 -18.19
N ASP A 171 -30.31 19.23 -16.90
CA ASP A 171 -29.25 18.43 -16.30
C ASP A 171 -28.74 17.45 -17.36
N GLY A 172 -27.51 17.70 -17.80
CA GLY A 172 -26.79 16.88 -18.77
C GLY A 172 -26.57 15.53 -18.14
N GLN A 173 -27.61 14.69 -18.21
CA GLN A 173 -27.67 13.37 -17.64
C GLN A 173 -26.50 12.59 -18.25
N GLU A 174 -25.46 12.34 -17.42
CA GLU A 174 -24.31 11.50 -17.72
C GLU A 174 -24.83 10.11 -18.11
N ARG A 175 -25.15 9.94 -19.40
CA ARG A 175 -25.39 8.65 -20.01
C ARG A 175 -24.06 7.89 -19.99
N GLY A 176 -23.85 7.13 -18.92
CA GLY A 176 -23.22 5.82 -18.99
C GLY A 176 -21.78 5.69 -18.49
N CYS A 177 -21.35 6.40 -17.46
CA CYS A 177 -20.16 5.98 -16.69
C CYS A 177 -20.52 4.80 -15.77
N ASN A 178 -20.97 3.67 -16.33
CA ASN A 178 -21.22 2.47 -15.54
C ASN A 178 -19.87 1.80 -15.20
N MET A 179 -19.70 1.39 -13.94
CA MET A 179 -18.52 0.72 -13.41
C MET A 179 -18.44 -0.72 -13.94
N SER A 180 -17.90 -0.92 -15.15
CA SER A 180 -17.62 -2.27 -15.62
C SER A 180 -16.44 -2.88 -14.85
N ARG A 181 -16.47 -4.22 -14.66
CA ARG A 181 -15.34 -4.98 -14.11
C ARG A 181 -14.02 -4.67 -14.85
N LYS A 182 -14.09 -4.43 -16.16
CA LYS A 182 -12.92 -4.10 -16.98
C LYS A 182 -12.30 -2.74 -16.61
N GLN A 183 -13.12 -1.73 -16.33
CA GLN A 183 -12.62 -0.42 -15.88
C GLN A 183 -12.00 -0.52 -14.49
N MET A 184 -12.63 -1.26 -13.58
CA MET A 184 -12.11 -1.49 -12.24
C MET A 184 -10.74 -2.18 -12.29
N HIS A 185 -10.61 -3.20 -13.13
CA HIS A 185 -9.35 -3.91 -13.31
C HIS A 185 -8.24 -3.01 -13.88
N ARG A 186 -8.54 -2.20 -14.91
CA ARG A 186 -7.58 -1.22 -15.45
C ARG A 186 -7.12 -0.21 -14.40
N LEU A 187 -8.06 0.27 -13.57
CA LEU A 187 -7.73 1.15 -12.47
C LEU A 187 -6.81 0.44 -11.46
N ALA A 188 -7.14 -0.78 -11.04
CA ALA A 188 -6.31 -1.55 -10.11
C ALA A 188 -4.90 -1.79 -10.66
N GLU A 189 -4.77 -2.12 -11.95
CA GLU A 189 -3.47 -2.24 -12.63
C GLU A 189 -2.71 -0.91 -12.64
N GLY A 190 -3.38 0.20 -12.96
CA GLY A 190 -2.78 1.54 -12.97
C GLY A 190 -2.28 1.95 -11.59
N VAL A 191 -3.13 1.82 -10.56
CA VAL A 191 -2.76 2.12 -9.16
C VAL A 191 -1.63 1.20 -8.70
N MET A 192 -1.59 -0.07 -9.10
CA MET A 192 -0.49 -0.97 -8.79
C MET A 192 0.83 -0.55 -9.47
N LYS A 193 0.80 -0.11 -10.73
CA LYS A 193 2.00 0.43 -11.39
C LYS A 193 2.50 1.69 -10.69
N PHE A 194 1.61 2.64 -10.41
CA PHE A 194 1.92 3.83 -9.63
C PHE A 194 2.49 3.48 -8.24
N THR A 195 1.96 2.43 -7.59
CA THR A 195 2.47 1.93 -6.31
C THR A 195 3.94 1.52 -6.41
N ILE A 196 4.30 0.79 -7.46
CA ILE A 196 5.68 0.33 -7.71
C ILE A 196 6.61 1.52 -7.94
N ASP A 197 6.20 2.43 -8.82
CA ASP A 197 6.98 3.62 -9.17
C ASP A 197 7.23 4.49 -7.93
N LEU A 198 6.16 4.82 -7.19
CA LEU A 198 6.24 5.66 -6.00
C LEU A 198 7.08 5.03 -4.89
N LEU A 199 6.86 3.74 -4.59
CA LEU A 199 7.61 3.09 -3.52
C LEU A 199 9.10 2.98 -3.87
N THR A 200 9.43 2.75 -5.15
CA THR A 200 10.81 2.73 -5.62
C THR A 200 11.48 4.08 -5.38
N GLU A 201 10.85 5.19 -5.78
CA GLU A 201 11.39 6.53 -5.56
C GLU A 201 11.55 6.85 -4.06
N VAL A 202 10.52 6.59 -3.25
CA VAL A 202 10.55 6.89 -1.81
C VAL A 202 11.67 6.12 -1.11
N GLN A 203 11.93 4.87 -1.49
CA GLN A 203 13.00 4.08 -0.90
C GLN A 203 14.41 4.53 -1.29
N LEU A 204 14.58 5.14 -2.47
CA LEU A 204 15.84 5.76 -2.87
C LEU A 204 16.13 7.06 -2.11
N GLU A 205 15.07 7.73 -1.64
CA GLU A 205 15.15 9.01 -0.91
C GLU A 205 15.39 8.81 0.59
N THR A 206 14.80 7.77 1.18
CA THR A 206 14.68 7.67 2.63
C THR A 206 15.76 6.79 3.24
N SER A 207 16.40 7.28 4.30
CA SER A 207 17.23 6.46 5.19
C SER A 207 16.41 5.80 6.30
N ARG A 208 15.07 5.96 6.30
CA ARG A 208 14.19 5.43 7.34
C ARG A 208 14.14 3.90 7.30
N SER A 209 13.96 3.29 8.47
CA SER A 209 13.85 1.85 8.61
C SER A 209 12.59 1.30 7.92
N ASN A 210 11.46 2.00 8.07
CA ASN A 210 10.18 1.55 7.54
C ASN A 210 9.62 2.58 6.54
N VAL A 211 8.89 2.09 5.55
CA VAL A 211 8.09 2.89 4.63
C VAL A 211 6.69 2.30 4.62
N ILE A 212 5.67 3.15 4.81
CA ILE A 212 4.27 2.77 4.65
C ILE A 212 3.62 3.88 3.85
N LEU A 213 2.87 3.51 2.83
CA LEU A 213 2.14 4.43 1.97
C LEU A 213 0.75 3.86 1.72
N SER A 214 -0.22 4.74 1.44
CA SER A 214 -1.49 4.35 0.84
C SER A 214 -1.56 4.84 -0.60
N PRO A 215 -1.23 3.97 -1.58
CA PRO A 215 -1.24 4.36 -2.98
C PRO A 215 -2.61 4.86 -3.44
N LEU A 216 -3.69 4.17 -3.06
CA LEU A 216 -5.05 4.61 -3.39
C LEU A 216 -5.37 6.00 -2.83
N SER A 217 -5.00 6.28 -1.57
CA SER A 217 -5.25 7.59 -0.96
C SER A 217 -4.49 8.71 -1.69
N ILE A 218 -3.23 8.46 -2.08
CA ILE A 218 -2.42 9.39 -2.86
C ILE A 218 -3.00 9.56 -4.27
N THR A 219 -3.44 8.48 -4.91
CA THR A 219 -4.12 8.53 -6.22
C THR A 219 -5.38 9.37 -6.15
N LEU A 220 -6.21 9.24 -5.10
CA LEU A 220 -7.40 10.08 -4.90
C LEU A 220 -7.02 11.56 -4.80
N ALA A 221 -5.99 11.87 -4.00
CA ALA A 221 -5.52 13.23 -3.77
C ALA A 221 -4.97 13.88 -5.06
N LEU A 222 -4.13 13.17 -5.81
CA LEU A 222 -3.58 13.65 -7.08
C LEU A 222 -4.63 13.71 -8.19
N SER A 223 -5.62 12.82 -8.18
CA SER A 223 -6.74 12.88 -9.12
C SER A 223 -7.68 14.06 -8.84
N GLN A 224 -7.78 14.50 -7.59
CA GLN A 224 -8.46 15.76 -7.26
C GLN A 224 -7.70 16.97 -7.82
N LEU A 225 -6.37 16.96 -7.80
CA LEU A 225 -5.58 17.98 -8.52
C LEU A 225 -5.80 17.88 -10.04
N ALA A 226 -5.86 16.67 -10.61
CA ALA A 226 -6.10 16.48 -12.04
C ALA A 226 -7.46 17.04 -12.49
N LEU A 227 -8.48 16.94 -11.65
CA LEU A 227 -9.80 17.56 -11.87
C LEU A 227 -9.70 19.09 -12.06
N GLY A 228 -8.75 19.73 -11.38
CA GLY A 228 -8.46 21.17 -11.45
C GLY A 228 -7.40 21.56 -12.48
N ALA A 229 -6.68 20.59 -13.02
CA ALA A 229 -5.62 20.80 -14.00
C ALA A 229 -6.17 20.85 -15.43
N ALA A 230 -5.43 21.45 -16.35
CA ALA A 230 -5.75 21.44 -17.78
C ALA A 230 -4.54 21.02 -18.62
N ASN A 231 -4.81 20.74 -19.91
CA ASN A 231 -3.79 20.54 -20.93
C ASN A 231 -2.72 19.51 -20.53
N GLN A 232 -1.45 19.91 -20.59
CA GLN A 232 -0.32 19.02 -20.32
C GLN A 232 -0.23 18.63 -18.85
N THR A 233 -0.60 19.51 -17.92
CA THR A 233 -0.57 19.22 -16.48
C THR A 233 -1.56 18.10 -16.12
N GLU A 234 -2.80 18.18 -16.63
CA GLU A 234 -3.81 17.11 -16.45
C GLU A 234 -3.33 15.79 -17.06
N LYS A 235 -2.80 15.85 -18.28
CA LYS A 235 -2.25 14.66 -18.97
C LYS A 235 -1.12 14.01 -18.17
N ARG A 236 -0.14 14.78 -17.70
CA ARG A 236 0.99 14.26 -16.90
C ARG A 236 0.55 13.65 -15.58
N LEU A 237 -0.41 14.27 -14.90
CA LEU A 237 -1.00 13.72 -13.67
C LEU A 237 -1.61 12.34 -13.93
N LEU A 238 -2.44 12.20 -14.96
CA LEU A 238 -3.07 10.92 -15.29
C LEU A 238 -2.08 9.88 -15.79
N GLU A 239 -1.10 10.26 -16.63
CA GLU A 239 -0.02 9.37 -17.09
C GLU A 239 0.82 8.82 -15.94
N THR A 240 1.20 9.68 -14.98
CA THR A 240 2.01 9.28 -13.82
C THR A 240 1.24 8.33 -12.89
N LEU A 241 -0.08 8.51 -12.79
CA LEU A 241 -0.97 7.60 -12.07
C LEU A 241 -1.30 6.33 -12.86
N HIS A 242 -0.87 6.22 -14.13
CA HIS A 242 -1.23 5.17 -15.08
C HIS A 242 -2.75 5.05 -15.34
N LEU A 243 -3.46 6.19 -15.34
CA LEU A 243 -4.92 6.28 -15.43
C LEU A 243 -5.42 6.93 -16.73
N GLU A 244 -4.54 7.31 -17.65
CA GLU A 244 -4.88 7.98 -18.91
C GLU A 244 -5.82 7.15 -19.82
N SER A 245 -5.81 5.83 -19.65
CA SER A 245 -6.68 4.89 -20.39
C SER A 245 -7.99 4.55 -19.66
N VAL A 246 -8.22 5.11 -18.46
CA VAL A 246 -9.41 4.87 -17.63
C VAL A 246 -10.46 5.95 -17.91
N PRO A 247 -11.54 5.65 -18.65
CA PRO A 247 -12.60 6.62 -18.87
C PRO A 247 -13.35 6.90 -17.56
N CYS A 248 -13.89 8.12 -17.44
CA CYS A 248 -14.65 8.57 -16.26
C CYS A 248 -13.87 8.44 -14.92
N VAL A 249 -12.55 8.67 -14.92
CA VAL A 249 -11.69 8.44 -13.75
C VAL A 249 -12.24 9.02 -12.43
N HIS A 250 -12.80 10.23 -12.43
CA HIS A 250 -13.32 10.87 -11.22
C HIS A 250 -14.60 10.20 -10.68
N PRO A 251 -15.65 9.94 -11.48
CA PRO A 251 -16.78 9.11 -11.05
C PRO A 251 -16.37 7.73 -10.51
N ILE A 252 -15.42 7.07 -11.17
CA ILE A 252 -14.91 5.75 -10.78
C ILE A 252 -14.27 5.81 -9.39
N LEU A 253 -13.33 6.73 -9.21
CA LEU A 253 -12.63 6.94 -7.94
C LEU A 253 -13.58 7.36 -6.82
N SER A 254 -14.59 8.18 -7.12
CA SER A 254 -15.64 8.54 -6.16
C SER A 254 -16.43 7.33 -5.66
N SER A 255 -16.79 6.42 -6.58
CA SER A 255 -17.47 5.18 -6.21
C SER A 255 -16.62 4.30 -5.30
N ILE A 256 -15.33 4.18 -5.61
CA ILE A 256 -14.39 3.37 -4.83
C ILE A 256 -14.16 3.97 -3.45
N ARG A 257 -13.93 5.29 -3.37
CA ARG A 257 -13.82 6.00 -2.09
C ARG A 257 -15.02 5.70 -1.20
N ARG A 258 -16.24 5.88 -1.72
CA ARG A 258 -17.48 5.62 -0.99
C ARG A 258 -17.66 4.17 -0.56
N GLN A 259 -17.17 3.21 -1.33
CA GLN A 259 -17.26 1.79 -0.99
C GLN A 259 -16.24 1.37 0.07
N LEU A 260 -15.07 2.01 0.08
CA LEU A 260 -13.95 1.62 0.93
C LEU A 260 -13.87 2.41 2.23
N THR A 261 -14.34 3.66 2.24
CA THR A 261 -14.42 4.46 3.46
C THR A 261 -15.47 3.87 4.40
N GLY A 262 -15.06 3.58 5.63
CA GLY A 262 -15.88 2.92 6.63
C GLY A 262 -15.03 2.57 7.86
N SER A 263 -15.48 1.61 8.66
CA SER A 263 -14.88 1.32 9.98
C SER A 263 -13.41 0.86 9.95
N MET A 264 -12.88 0.40 8.82
CA MET A 264 -11.50 -0.11 8.71
C MET A 264 -10.54 0.85 7.99
N LEU A 265 -11.08 1.82 7.24
CA LEU A 265 -10.30 2.74 6.42
C LEU A 265 -10.90 4.14 6.51
N SER A 266 -10.16 5.05 7.13
CA SER A 266 -10.49 6.46 7.21
C SER A 266 -9.51 7.25 6.34
N VAL A 267 -10.03 8.00 5.37
CA VAL A 267 -9.22 8.80 4.42
C VAL A 267 -9.65 10.27 4.55
N ALA A 268 -8.69 11.13 4.83
CA ALA A 268 -8.85 12.58 4.88
C ALA A 268 -7.93 13.22 3.83
N SER A 269 -8.50 13.66 2.71
CA SER A 269 -7.77 14.38 1.67
C SER A 269 -8.41 15.73 1.41
N ARG A 270 -7.62 16.81 1.45
CA ARG A 270 -8.13 18.17 1.21
C ARG A 270 -7.06 19.10 0.64
N LEU A 271 -7.50 19.96 -0.26
CA LEU A 271 -6.74 21.08 -0.79
C LEU A 271 -6.93 22.32 0.09
N TYR A 272 -5.84 23.01 0.38
CA TYR A 272 -5.82 24.31 1.04
C TYR A 272 -5.18 25.33 0.12
N LEU A 273 -5.83 26.48 -0.07
CA LEU A 273 -5.37 27.54 -0.96
C LEU A 273 -5.07 28.81 -0.17
N GLN A 274 -4.12 29.60 -0.66
CA GLN A 274 -3.83 30.90 -0.10
C GLN A 274 -5.04 31.83 -0.15
N LYS A 275 -5.13 32.71 0.85
CA LYS A 275 -6.12 33.80 0.89
C LYS A 275 -6.03 34.69 -0.34
N GLY A 276 -7.20 35.10 -0.85
CA GLY A 276 -7.32 36.05 -1.96
C GLY A 276 -7.48 35.39 -3.33
N LEU A 277 -7.42 34.06 -3.40
CA LEU A 277 -7.71 33.31 -4.63
C LEU A 277 -9.21 33.04 -4.74
N GLU A 278 -9.80 33.42 -5.87
CA GLU A 278 -11.19 33.10 -6.19
C GLU A 278 -11.25 31.70 -6.83
N VAL A 279 -11.81 30.74 -6.10
CA VAL A 279 -11.95 29.35 -6.56
C VAL A 279 -13.25 29.20 -7.32
N LYS A 280 -13.18 28.62 -8.52
CA LYS A 280 -14.34 28.39 -9.38
C LYS A 280 -15.34 27.44 -8.72
N GLU A 281 -16.62 27.80 -8.70
CA GLU A 281 -17.68 27.01 -8.05
C GLU A 281 -17.74 25.58 -8.60
N LYS A 282 -17.61 25.42 -9.92
CA LYS A 282 -17.58 24.10 -10.57
C LYS A 282 -16.48 23.18 -10.02
N PHE A 283 -15.33 23.73 -9.61
CA PHE A 283 -14.27 22.93 -9.00
C PHE A 283 -14.60 22.56 -7.54
N LEU A 284 -15.22 23.47 -6.78
CA LEU A 284 -15.70 23.21 -5.43
C LEU A 284 -16.74 22.10 -5.41
N GLU A 285 -17.76 22.19 -6.26
CA GLU A 285 -18.84 21.22 -6.39
C GLU A 285 -18.32 19.84 -6.82
N ASN A 286 -17.48 19.78 -7.86
CA ASN A 286 -16.92 18.53 -8.33
C ASN A 286 -15.93 17.91 -7.32
N SER A 287 -15.18 18.74 -6.59
CA SER A 287 -14.31 18.26 -5.50
C SER A 287 -15.13 17.59 -4.39
N GLU A 288 -16.23 18.20 -3.96
CA GLU A 288 -17.12 17.60 -2.96
C GLU A 288 -17.78 16.32 -3.50
N ARG A 289 -18.35 16.39 -4.71
CA ARG A 289 -19.03 15.26 -5.37
C ARG A 289 -18.11 14.06 -5.57
N PHE A 290 -16.89 14.27 -6.07
CA PHE A 290 -15.99 13.17 -6.45
C PHE A 290 -14.96 12.80 -5.39
N TYR A 291 -14.61 13.71 -4.47
CA TYR A 291 -13.56 13.49 -3.47
C TYR A 291 -14.01 13.69 -2.02
N GLY A 292 -15.23 14.20 -1.79
CA GLY A 292 -15.84 14.25 -0.46
C GLY A 292 -15.38 15.41 0.40
N ALA A 293 -14.55 16.30 -0.15
CA ALA A 293 -14.08 17.48 0.55
C ALA A 293 -13.93 18.65 -0.43
N LYS A 294 -14.58 19.77 -0.11
CA LYS A 294 -14.27 21.06 -0.75
C LYS A 294 -12.86 21.51 -0.37
N PRO A 295 -12.13 22.13 -1.32
CA PRO A 295 -10.96 22.95 -1.01
C PRO A 295 -11.30 24.05 0.01
N VAL A 296 -10.30 24.46 0.80
CA VAL A 296 -10.46 25.49 1.83
C VAL A 296 -9.46 26.61 1.62
N THR A 297 -9.92 27.86 1.74
CA THR A 297 -9.05 29.03 1.73
C THR A 297 -8.46 29.27 3.11
N LEU A 298 -7.14 29.40 3.20
CA LEU A 298 -6.41 29.73 4.42
C LEU A 298 -6.74 31.16 4.89
N SER A 299 -6.73 31.37 6.19
CA SER A 299 -7.00 32.68 6.79
C SER A 299 -5.84 33.67 6.62
N GLY A 300 -4.62 33.15 6.38
CA GLY A 300 -3.38 33.90 6.35
C GLY A 300 -2.75 34.09 7.72
N ASN A 301 -3.32 33.48 8.76
CA ASN A 301 -2.73 33.39 10.09
C ASN A 301 -2.26 31.95 10.32
N ASN A 302 -0.94 31.75 10.33
CA ASN A 302 -0.33 30.42 10.37
C ASN A 302 -0.77 29.58 11.59
N GLU A 303 -0.94 30.20 12.76
CA GLU A 303 -1.33 29.47 13.98
C GLU A 303 -2.77 28.98 13.90
N ASN A 304 -3.70 29.87 13.50
CA ASN A 304 -5.10 29.52 13.33
C ASN A 304 -5.30 28.48 12.21
N ASP A 305 -4.58 28.64 11.10
CA ASP A 305 -4.64 27.72 9.96
C ASP A 305 -4.11 26.33 10.34
N LEU A 306 -3.00 26.26 11.09
CA LEU A 306 -2.45 25.00 11.60
C LEU A 306 -3.44 24.29 12.55
N ILE A 307 -4.05 25.02 13.49
CA ILE A 307 -5.06 24.48 14.41
C ILE A 307 -6.27 23.95 13.62
N ALA A 308 -6.77 24.73 12.65
CA ALA A 308 -7.91 24.33 11.84
C ALA A 308 -7.64 23.08 10.99
N ILE A 309 -6.44 22.98 10.41
CA ILE A 309 -5.99 21.81 9.64
C ILE A 309 -5.94 20.57 10.54
N ASN A 310 -5.24 20.64 11.67
CA ASN A 310 -5.10 19.49 12.57
C ASN A 310 -6.45 19.06 13.16
N LYS A 311 -7.32 20.02 13.51
CA LYS A 311 -8.69 19.72 13.94
C LYS A 311 -9.47 18.98 12.86
N TRP A 312 -9.43 19.46 11.62
CA TRP A 312 -10.14 18.80 10.52
C TRP A 312 -9.61 17.40 10.24
N VAL A 313 -8.29 17.20 10.22
CA VAL A 313 -7.71 15.85 10.01
C VAL A 313 -8.12 14.92 11.15
N LYS A 314 -8.07 15.39 12.40
CA LYS A 314 -8.50 14.60 13.56
C LYS A 314 -9.98 14.19 13.44
N GLU A 315 -10.87 15.10 13.07
CA GLU A 315 -12.29 14.81 12.87
C GLU A 315 -12.51 13.83 11.70
N ALA A 316 -11.83 14.04 10.58
CA ALA A 316 -11.96 13.21 9.38
C ALA A 316 -11.32 11.81 9.51
N THR A 317 -10.51 11.60 10.54
CA THR A 317 -9.87 10.31 10.86
C THR A 317 -10.39 9.71 12.17
N ASP A 318 -11.53 10.18 12.67
CA ASP A 318 -12.17 9.70 13.91
C ASP A 318 -11.23 9.72 15.13
N GLY A 319 -10.32 10.70 15.17
CA GLY A 319 -9.36 10.89 16.26
C GLY A 319 -8.04 10.14 16.10
N GLN A 320 -7.91 9.25 15.12
CA GLN A 320 -6.73 8.38 14.96
C GLN A 320 -5.48 9.17 14.60
N ILE A 321 -5.61 10.24 13.80
CA ILE A 321 -4.52 11.15 13.47
C ILE A 321 -4.76 12.47 14.18
N SER A 322 -4.18 12.61 15.37
CA SER A 322 -4.43 13.77 16.25
C SER A 322 -3.66 15.03 15.86
N THR A 323 -2.43 14.88 15.37
CA THR A 323 -1.57 15.98 14.91
C THR A 323 -0.96 15.57 13.57
N PHE A 324 -1.42 16.23 12.50
CA PHE A 324 -0.99 15.95 11.13
C PHE A 324 0.18 16.85 10.71
N LEU A 325 0.13 18.15 11.02
CA LEU A 325 1.26 19.07 10.83
C LEU A 325 1.73 19.62 12.16
N SER A 326 3.04 19.66 12.36
CA SER A 326 3.68 20.39 13.45
C SER A 326 3.85 21.87 13.13
N GLN A 327 4.00 22.21 11.85
CA GLN A 327 4.14 23.56 11.34
C GLN A 327 3.62 23.64 9.90
N LEU A 328 3.19 24.83 9.50
CA LEU A 328 2.90 25.10 8.09
C LEU A 328 4.19 25.38 7.31
N PRO A 329 4.28 24.98 6.03
CA PRO A 329 5.38 25.39 5.17
C PRO A 329 5.47 26.92 5.07
N GLU A 330 6.67 27.44 4.85
CA GLU A 330 6.85 28.86 4.56
C GLU A 330 6.24 29.19 3.19
N SER A 331 5.53 30.31 3.07
CA SER A 331 4.93 30.81 1.83
C SER A 331 4.03 29.81 1.10
N VAL A 332 2.89 29.50 1.73
CA VAL A 332 1.88 28.60 1.17
C VAL A 332 1.03 29.29 0.10
N VAL A 333 1.07 28.73 -1.11
CA VAL A 333 0.15 29.04 -2.23
C VAL A 333 -0.95 27.98 -2.32
N MET A 334 -0.56 26.70 -2.35
CA MET A 334 -1.51 25.59 -2.28
C MET A 334 -0.89 24.38 -1.58
N LEU A 335 -1.64 23.77 -0.66
CA LEU A 335 -1.27 22.51 -0.01
C LEU A 335 -2.25 21.42 -0.40
N LEU A 336 -1.73 20.23 -0.65
CA LEU A 336 -2.53 19.01 -0.69
C LEU A 336 -2.17 18.16 0.52
N LEU A 337 -3.13 18.00 1.43
CA LEU A 337 -2.94 17.20 2.64
C LEU A 337 -3.71 15.89 2.48
N ASN A 338 -3.05 14.78 2.76
CA ASN A 338 -3.61 13.45 2.63
C ASN A 338 -3.24 12.60 3.85
N ALA A 339 -4.21 12.32 4.71
CA ALA A 339 -4.06 11.49 5.89
C ALA A 339 -4.93 10.23 5.75
N VAL A 340 -4.40 9.08 6.14
CA VAL A 340 -5.12 7.82 6.04
C VAL A 340 -4.78 6.89 7.18
N HIS A 341 -5.80 6.28 7.76
CA HIS A 341 -5.67 5.32 8.84
C HIS A 341 -6.29 4.00 8.43
N TYR A 342 -5.59 2.90 8.67
CA TYR A 342 -6.11 1.55 8.50
C TYR A 342 -6.00 0.73 9.77
N GLN A 343 -7.13 0.16 10.17
CA GLN A 343 -7.24 -0.81 11.24
C GLN A 343 -8.00 -2.02 10.72
N GLY A 344 -7.28 -3.12 10.54
CA GLY A 344 -7.83 -4.37 10.02
C GLY A 344 -8.23 -5.32 11.14
N PHE A 345 -9.35 -6.03 10.95
CA PHE A 345 -9.75 -7.13 11.82
C PHE A 345 -9.52 -8.44 11.08
N TRP A 346 -8.75 -9.38 11.62
CA TRP A 346 -8.49 -10.64 10.94
C TRP A 346 -9.76 -11.47 10.74
N ARG A 347 -9.86 -12.22 9.65
CA ARG A 347 -10.89 -13.26 9.53
C ARG A 347 -10.66 -14.33 10.59
N HIS A 348 -9.42 -14.79 10.73
CA HIS A 348 -8.97 -15.68 11.80
C HIS A 348 -8.13 -14.89 12.80
N LYS A 349 -8.66 -14.58 13.99
CA LYS A 349 -7.96 -13.80 15.01
C LYS A 349 -6.79 -14.56 15.63
N PHE A 350 -5.81 -13.81 16.12
CA PHE A 350 -4.77 -14.33 16.99
C PHE A 350 -5.29 -14.40 18.43
N ASP A 351 -4.78 -15.35 19.21
CA ASP A 351 -5.07 -15.42 20.64
C ASP A 351 -4.09 -14.51 21.37
N ALA A 352 -4.59 -13.42 21.98
CA ALA A 352 -3.77 -12.46 22.70
C ALA A 352 -2.99 -13.09 23.87
N SER A 353 -3.44 -14.23 24.42
CA SER A 353 -2.68 -14.97 25.44
C SER A 353 -1.42 -15.66 24.91
N GLN A 354 -1.33 -15.84 23.59
CA GLN A 354 -0.17 -16.41 22.89
C GLN A 354 0.78 -15.33 22.36
N THR A 355 0.36 -14.06 22.35
CA THR A 355 1.25 -12.94 22.05
C THR A 355 2.28 -12.79 23.16
N GLY A 356 3.53 -12.55 22.77
CA GLY A 356 4.54 -12.13 23.72
C GLY A 356 5.88 -11.86 23.04
N PRO A 357 6.91 -11.51 23.82
CA PRO A 357 8.22 -11.19 23.30
C PRO A 357 8.78 -12.29 22.40
N ASP A 358 9.32 -11.90 21.25
CA ASP A 358 10.09 -12.76 20.35
C ASP A 358 11.13 -11.90 19.62
N ILE A 359 11.98 -12.55 18.84
CA ILE A 359 13.10 -11.90 18.15
C ILE A 359 12.70 -11.55 16.72
N PHE A 360 13.00 -10.32 16.30
CA PHE A 360 13.02 -9.92 14.91
C PHE A 360 14.46 -9.67 14.47
N HIS A 361 14.89 -10.34 13.40
CA HIS A 361 16.23 -10.16 12.83
C HIS A 361 16.22 -8.95 11.90
N LEU A 362 17.02 -7.94 12.20
CA LEU A 362 17.15 -6.76 11.33
C LEU A 362 18.01 -7.09 10.11
N ASP A 363 19.08 -7.86 10.34
CA ASP A 363 19.99 -8.38 9.34
C ASP A 363 20.69 -9.66 9.84
N ASN A 364 21.80 -10.03 9.21
CA ASN A 364 22.62 -11.18 9.61
C ASN A 364 23.32 -11.01 10.97
N GLN A 365 23.48 -9.78 11.46
CA GLN A 365 24.27 -9.43 12.64
C GLN A 365 23.44 -8.87 13.80
N PHE A 366 22.32 -8.21 13.50
CA PHE A 366 21.51 -7.49 14.48
C PHE A 366 20.07 -8.02 14.58
N MET A 367 19.51 -7.88 15.78
CA MET A 367 18.15 -8.29 16.11
C MET A 367 17.53 -7.32 17.12
N VAL A 368 16.20 -7.35 17.26
CA VAL A 368 15.45 -6.50 18.18
C VAL A 368 14.29 -7.29 18.78
N PRO A 369 13.94 -7.09 20.06
CA PRO A 369 12.74 -7.68 20.64
C PRO A 369 11.48 -7.01 20.10
N VAL A 370 10.47 -7.81 19.79
CA VAL A 370 9.15 -7.37 19.32
C VAL A 370 8.04 -8.15 20.03
N GLU A 371 6.87 -7.53 20.16
CA GLU A 371 5.65 -8.26 20.53
C GLU A 371 5.18 -9.07 19.33
N MET A 372 5.27 -10.40 19.44
CA MET A 372 5.00 -11.33 18.35
C MET A 372 3.69 -12.07 18.61
N MET A 373 2.71 -11.85 17.75
CA MET A 373 1.48 -12.64 17.70
C MET A 373 1.81 -14.05 17.21
N LYS A 374 1.25 -15.07 17.87
CA LYS A 374 1.54 -16.48 17.59
C LYS A 374 0.26 -17.28 17.43
N ALA A 375 0.23 -18.15 16.43
CA ALA A 375 -0.84 -19.11 16.25
C ALA A 375 -0.26 -20.49 15.89
N GLN A 376 -0.53 -21.50 16.71
CA GLN A 376 -0.03 -22.86 16.47
C GLN A 376 -0.71 -23.53 15.27
N LYS A 377 -1.94 -23.12 14.96
CA LYS A 377 -2.76 -23.69 13.89
C LYS A 377 -3.58 -22.61 13.20
N TYR A 378 -2.94 -21.81 12.37
CA TYR A 378 -3.58 -20.79 11.56
C TYR A 378 -3.96 -21.34 10.18
N SER A 379 -5.17 -21.08 9.70
CA SER A 379 -5.55 -21.38 8.30
C SER A 379 -4.89 -20.36 7.38
N LEU A 380 -3.74 -20.71 6.81
CA LEU A 380 -2.94 -19.82 5.97
C LEU A 380 -2.83 -20.33 4.54
N SER A 381 -2.94 -19.43 3.57
CA SER A 381 -2.57 -19.69 2.17
C SER A 381 -1.25 -18.97 1.88
N TRP A 382 -0.23 -19.74 1.51
CA TRP A 382 1.10 -19.21 1.21
C TRP A 382 1.84 -20.11 0.23
N PHE A 383 2.82 -19.54 -0.47
CA PHE A 383 3.66 -20.23 -1.45
C PHE A 383 5.05 -19.56 -1.52
N THR A 384 5.98 -20.18 -2.25
CA THR A 384 7.31 -19.62 -2.50
C THR A 384 7.44 -19.27 -4.00
N LEU A 385 8.01 -18.10 -4.28
CA LEU A 385 8.46 -17.68 -5.60
C LEU A 385 9.90 -18.14 -5.79
N ASP A 386 10.08 -19.37 -6.27
CA ASP A 386 11.41 -20.01 -6.34
C ASP A 386 12.48 -19.17 -7.07
N PRO A 387 12.20 -18.49 -8.21
CA PRO A 387 13.23 -17.68 -8.89
C PRO A 387 13.75 -16.50 -8.06
N LEU A 388 12.96 -16.01 -7.10
CA LEU A 388 13.29 -14.86 -6.27
C LEU A 388 13.61 -15.24 -4.82
N GLU A 389 13.42 -16.52 -4.45
CA GLU A 389 13.50 -17.00 -3.07
C GLU A 389 12.64 -16.16 -2.10
N VAL A 390 11.41 -15.83 -2.50
CA VAL A 390 10.47 -15.02 -1.71
C VAL A 390 9.28 -15.86 -1.28
N GLN A 391 8.97 -15.87 0.02
CA GLN A 391 7.73 -16.45 0.53
C GLN A 391 6.61 -15.41 0.48
N VAL A 392 5.42 -15.81 0.03
CA VAL A 392 4.24 -14.94 -0.05
C VAL A 392 3.09 -15.59 0.70
N ALA A 393 2.53 -14.90 1.67
CA ALA A 393 1.41 -15.36 2.48
C ALA A 393 0.25 -14.37 2.46
N ARG A 394 -0.98 -14.88 2.39
CA ARG A 394 -2.21 -14.08 2.41
C ARG A 394 -2.96 -14.28 3.71
N PHE A 395 -3.17 -13.19 4.43
CA PHE A 395 -3.92 -13.10 5.66
C PHE A 395 -5.23 -12.34 5.40
N PRO A 396 -6.38 -13.03 5.30
CA PRO A 396 -7.65 -12.38 5.04
C PRO A 396 -8.11 -11.57 6.25
N PHE A 397 -8.60 -10.36 6.01
CA PHE A 397 -9.34 -9.58 7.00
C PHE A 397 -10.83 -9.97 6.97
N LYS A 398 -11.59 -9.46 7.94
CA LYS A 398 -13.05 -9.41 7.92
C LYS A 398 -13.46 -8.47 6.78
N GLY A 399 -14.31 -8.96 5.88
CA GLY A 399 -14.69 -8.23 4.66
C GLY A 399 -13.82 -8.61 3.47
N ASN A 400 -13.86 -7.79 2.41
CA ASN A 400 -13.20 -8.09 1.13
C ASN A 400 -11.79 -7.50 1.06
N MET A 401 -10.97 -7.75 2.08
CA MET A 401 -9.59 -7.26 2.11
C MET A 401 -8.63 -8.34 2.58
N SER A 402 -7.37 -8.27 2.15
CA SER A 402 -6.32 -9.15 2.66
C SER A 402 -4.99 -8.42 2.81
N PHE A 403 -4.26 -8.83 3.83
CA PHE A 403 -2.85 -8.50 4.01
C PHE A 403 -2.00 -9.57 3.33
N VAL A 404 -1.25 -9.19 2.31
CA VAL A 404 -0.32 -10.06 1.61
C VAL A 404 1.09 -9.74 2.10
N ALA A 405 1.66 -10.65 2.89
CA ALA A 405 3.03 -10.57 3.37
C ALA A 405 3.99 -11.18 2.35
N ILE A 406 5.08 -10.50 2.05
CA ILE A 406 6.08 -10.86 1.07
C ILE A 406 7.44 -10.84 1.78
N VAL A 407 8.01 -12.02 1.98
CA VAL A 407 9.18 -12.24 2.83
C VAL A 407 10.31 -12.77 1.97
N PRO A 408 11.28 -11.92 1.58
CA PRO A 408 12.49 -12.39 0.93
C PRO A 408 13.28 -13.29 1.89
N ASN A 409 13.80 -14.42 1.40
CA ASN A 409 14.64 -15.31 2.21
C ASN A 409 15.99 -14.67 2.55
N GLN A 410 16.41 -13.66 1.79
CA GLN A 410 17.66 -12.92 1.98
C GLN A 410 17.40 -11.49 2.49
N PHE A 411 18.26 -10.98 3.37
CA PHE A 411 18.14 -9.62 3.92
C PHE A 411 18.37 -8.49 2.88
N LYS A 412 19.06 -8.80 1.77
CA LYS A 412 19.28 -7.88 0.67
C LYS A 412 18.45 -8.33 -0.53
N TRP A 413 17.62 -7.43 -1.03
CA TRP A 413 16.72 -7.69 -2.15
C TRP A 413 16.37 -6.38 -2.84
N ASN A 414 16.04 -6.45 -4.12
CA ASN A 414 15.59 -5.32 -4.91
C ASN A 414 14.06 -5.24 -4.84
N VAL A 415 13.56 -4.11 -4.34
CA VAL A 415 12.13 -3.92 -4.10
C VAL A 415 11.32 -3.88 -5.39
N SER A 416 11.84 -3.20 -6.40
CA SER A 416 11.17 -3.06 -7.69
C SER A 416 11.06 -4.42 -8.41
N GLU A 417 12.09 -5.27 -8.34
CA GLU A 417 12.07 -6.61 -8.94
C GLU A 417 11.03 -7.53 -8.26
N VAL A 418 10.96 -7.46 -6.93
CA VAL A 418 9.96 -8.21 -6.17
C VAL A 418 8.56 -7.72 -6.52
N LEU A 419 8.29 -6.41 -6.45
CA LEU A 419 6.95 -5.85 -6.69
C LEU A 419 6.45 -5.99 -8.14
N ALA A 420 7.34 -5.97 -9.15
CA ALA A 420 6.95 -6.17 -10.56
C ALA A 420 6.28 -7.53 -10.81
N ASN A 421 6.53 -8.51 -9.93
CA ASN A 421 5.94 -9.85 -9.99
C ASN A 421 4.65 -9.99 -9.15
N LEU A 422 4.20 -8.93 -8.48
CA LEU A 422 3.21 -8.99 -7.41
C LEU A 422 1.90 -8.22 -7.70
N SER A 423 1.50 -8.08 -8.98
CA SER A 423 0.16 -7.59 -9.28
C SER A 423 -0.91 -8.55 -8.73
N HIS A 424 -2.08 -8.01 -8.36
CA HIS A 424 -3.15 -8.80 -7.72
C HIS A 424 -3.52 -10.05 -8.53
N ASP A 425 -3.79 -9.92 -9.83
CA ASP A 425 -4.12 -11.06 -10.70
C ASP A 425 -3.04 -12.15 -10.76
N LYS A 426 -1.76 -11.73 -10.79
CA LYS A 426 -0.62 -12.66 -10.78
C LYS A 426 -0.51 -13.41 -9.45
N LEU A 427 -0.86 -12.74 -8.35
CA LEU A 427 -0.83 -13.32 -7.00
C LEU A 427 -2.04 -14.20 -6.71
N HIS A 428 -3.24 -13.71 -7.01
CA HIS A 428 -4.50 -14.35 -6.67
C HIS A 428 -4.60 -15.76 -7.23
N SER A 429 -4.16 -15.95 -8.48
CA SER A 429 -4.13 -17.25 -9.16
C SER A 429 -3.11 -18.24 -8.61
N ARG A 430 -2.10 -17.78 -7.85
CA ARG A 430 -1.03 -18.63 -7.29
C ARG A 430 -1.31 -19.12 -5.88
N PHE A 431 -2.22 -18.48 -5.15
CA PHE A 431 -2.52 -18.86 -3.78
C PHE A 431 -3.19 -20.25 -3.72
N PRO A 432 -2.57 -21.23 -3.05
CA PRO A 432 -3.20 -22.53 -2.86
C PRO A 432 -4.36 -22.43 -1.86
N LYS A 433 -5.10 -23.54 -1.70
CA LYS A 433 -6.05 -23.66 -0.59
C LYS A 433 -5.34 -23.47 0.75
N GLU A 434 -6.03 -22.83 1.68
CA GLU A 434 -5.53 -22.60 3.03
C GLU A 434 -5.25 -23.91 3.75
N LYS A 435 -4.16 -23.93 4.52
CA LYS A 435 -3.71 -25.10 5.29
C LYS A 435 -3.31 -24.68 6.71
N PRO A 436 -3.50 -25.57 7.69
CA PRO A 436 -3.01 -25.36 9.04
C PRO A 436 -1.50 -25.12 9.05
N THR A 437 -1.09 -23.95 9.54
CA THR A 437 0.30 -23.47 9.57
C THR A 437 0.59 -22.82 10.92
N MET A 438 1.78 -23.05 11.48
CA MET A 438 2.27 -22.28 12.62
C MET A 438 2.67 -20.89 12.15
N VAL A 439 2.06 -19.84 12.68
CA VAL A 439 2.29 -18.46 12.27
C VAL A 439 2.90 -17.64 13.39
N LYS A 440 3.90 -16.83 13.04
CA LYS A 440 4.40 -15.73 13.87
C LYS A 440 4.33 -14.42 13.08
N MET A 441 3.72 -13.39 13.66
CA MET A 441 3.60 -12.06 13.06
C MET A 441 3.81 -10.97 14.11
N PRO A 442 4.68 -9.97 13.89
CA PRO A 442 4.86 -8.88 14.85
C PRO A 442 3.60 -8.03 14.88
N LYS A 443 3.21 -7.57 16.08
CA LYS A 443 2.26 -6.46 16.19
C LYS A 443 2.87 -5.22 15.54
N LEU A 444 2.08 -4.48 14.78
CA LEU A 444 2.53 -3.26 14.11
C LEU A 444 1.63 -2.11 14.52
N HIS A 445 2.23 -1.01 14.93
CA HIS A 445 1.61 0.29 15.01
C HIS A 445 2.62 1.29 14.45
N ILE A 446 2.40 1.74 13.22
CA ILE A 446 3.38 2.55 12.50
C ILE A 446 2.69 3.76 11.92
N ASP A 447 3.12 4.92 12.39
CA ASP A 447 2.85 6.22 11.79
C ASP A 447 3.96 6.57 10.80
N TYR A 448 3.59 6.88 9.57
CA TYR A 448 4.52 7.30 8.54
C TYR A 448 4.05 8.56 7.84
N GLN A 449 4.81 9.64 8.00
CA GLN A 449 4.56 10.92 7.35
C GLN A 449 5.67 11.26 6.36
N LEU A 450 5.29 11.71 5.16
CA LEU A 450 6.20 12.04 4.07
C LEU A 450 5.69 13.23 3.26
N GLU A 451 6.60 14.15 2.92
CA GLU A 451 6.37 15.13 1.87
C GLU A 451 6.67 14.49 0.50
N LEU A 452 5.68 14.43 -0.38
CA LEU A 452 5.76 13.73 -1.66
C LEU A 452 6.42 14.56 -2.79
N LYS A 453 6.77 15.82 -2.53
CA LYS A 453 7.27 16.75 -3.55
C LYS A 453 8.46 16.21 -4.34
N HIS A 454 9.47 15.70 -3.64
CA HIS A 454 10.69 15.21 -4.29
C HIS A 454 10.43 13.92 -5.09
N ALA A 455 9.78 12.93 -4.48
CA ALA A 455 9.42 11.68 -5.14
C ALA A 455 8.56 11.91 -6.41
N LEU A 456 7.51 12.73 -6.31
CA LEU A 456 6.64 13.04 -7.45
C LEU A 456 7.36 13.86 -8.53
N SER A 457 8.31 14.72 -8.15
CA SER A 457 9.13 15.43 -9.13
C SER A 457 9.98 14.47 -9.97
N ARG A 458 10.56 13.44 -9.34
CA ARG A 458 11.33 12.39 -10.03
C ARG A 458 10.46 11.50 -10.93
N LEU A 459 9.20 11.33 -10.56
CA LEU A 459 8.19 10.69 -11.41
C LEU A 459 7.66 11.58 -12.56
N GLY A 460 8.22 12.79 -12.74
CA GLY A 460 7.87 13.67 -13.86
C GLY A 460 6.80 14.72 -13.57
N LEU A 461 6.39 14.87 -12.30
CA LEU A 461 5.41 15.88 -11.87
C LEU A 461 6.06 17.16 -11.32
N GLY A 462 7.31 17.45 -11.69
CA GLY A 462 8.03 18.65 -11.23
C GLY A 462 7.34 19.97 -11.58
N GLU A 463 6.60 20.01 -12.70
CA GLU A 463 5.84 21.17 -13.15
C GLU A 463 4.80 21.64 -12.11
N LEU A 464 4.20 20.71 -11.35
CA LEU A 464 3.22 21.02 -10.29
C LEU A 464 3.75 22.01 -9.26
N PHE A 465 5.06 22.00 -9.02
CA PHE A 465 5.70 22.78 -7.97
C PHE A 465 6.32 24.08 -8.49
N SER A 466 6.16 24.38 -9.77
CA SER A 466 6.76 25.56 -10.42
C SER A 466 5.73 26.38 -11.19
N ALA A 467 5.17 25.83 -12.26
CA ALA A 467 4.22 26.55 -13.13
C ALA A 467 3.22 25.60 -13.80
N PRO A 468 2.34 24.93 -13.04
CA PRO A 468 1.32 24.06 -13.61
C PRO A 468 0.15 24.86 -14.21
N ASP A 469 -0.54 24.25 -15.17
CA ASP A 469 -1.82 24.73 -15.67
C ASP A 469 -2.97 24.21 -14.78
N LEU A 470 -3.32 25.01 -13.77
CA LEU A 470 -4.40 24.76 -12.82
C LEU A 470 -5.61 25.69 -13.03
N GLN A 471 -5.80 26.17 -14.26
CA GLN A 471 -6.82 27.18 -14.58
C GLN A 471 -8.27 26.73 -14.32
N LYS A 472 -8.54 25.43 -14.13
CA LYS A 472 -9.88 24.95 -13.75
C LYS A 472 -10.17 25.17 -12.25
N ILE A 473 -9.15 25.47 -11.43
CA ILE A 473 -9.29 25.82 -10.01
C ILE A 473 -9.59 27.31 -9.86
N THR A 474 -8.78 28.17 -10.45
CA THR A 474 -8.85 29.63 -10.37
C THR A 474 -8.26 30.24 -11.64
N ASP A 475 -8.60 31.49 -11.97
CA ASP A 475 -8.03 32.20 -13.12
C ASP A 475 -6.63 32.78 -12.82
N GLU A 476 -6.26 32.88 -11.55
CA GLU A 476 -4.95 33.37 -11.12
C GLU A 476 -3.86 32.28 -11.23
N PRO A 477 -2.59 32.65 -11.50
CA PRO A 477 -1.48 31.70 -11.51
C PRO A 477 -1.34 30.97 -10.16
N LEU A 478 -1.25 29.64 -10.21
CA LEU A 478 -1.21 28.78 -9.02
C LEU A 478 -0.15 27.69 -9.18
N PHE A 479 0.51 27.33 -8.09
CA PHE A 479 1.38 26.14 -8.03
C PHE A 479 1.20 25.41 -6.70
N VAL A 480 1.53 24.12 -6.69
CA VAL A 480 1.50 23.29 -5.48
C VAL A 480 2.74 23.60 -4.64
N SER A 481 2.55 24.14 -3.44
CA SER A 481 3.67 24.43 -2.53
C SER A 481 4.20 23.13 -1.90
N SER A 482 3.29 22.28 -1.40
CA SER A 482 3.63 21.03 -0.73
C SER A 482 2.51 19.99 -0.85
N ILE A 483 2.88 18.72 -0.87
CA ILE A 483 1.98 17.57 -0.82
C ILE A 483 2.40 16.71 0.36
N GLN A 484 1.58 16.68 1.40
CA GLN A 484 1.87 16.00 2.66
C GLN A 484 1.01 14.74 2.75
N HIS A 485 1.67 13.59 2.92
CA HIS A 485 1.01 12.30 3.10
C HIS A 485 1.33 11.73 4.48
N GLN A 486 0.31 11.34 5.24
CA GLN A 486 0.46 10.55 6.46
C GLN A 486 -0.36 9.28 6.34
N SER A 487 0.27 8.15 6.63
CA SER A 487 -0.39 6.86 6.74
C SER A 487 -0.12 6.24 8.10
N THR A 488 -1.17 5.74 8.73
CA THR A 488 -1.09 4.99 9.99
C THR A 488 -1.64 3.59 9.74
N LEU A 489 -0.84 2.58 10.09
CA LEU A 489 -1.23 1.18 10.02
C LEU A 489 -1.18 0.56 11.40
N GLU A 490 -2.27 -0.08 11.80
CA GLU A 490 -2.35 -0.87 13.02
C GLU A 490 -2.72 -2.33 12.69
N LEU A 491 -1.89 -3.26 13.15
CA LEU A 491 -2.13 -4.71 13.13
C LEU A 491 -2.03 -5.26 14.55
N THR A 492 -3.18 -5.61 15.11
CA THR A 492 -3.34 -6.25 16.43
C THR A 492 -3.81 -7.70 16.27
N GLU A 493 -4.12 -8.36 17.38
CA GLU A 493 -4.67 -9.71 17.40
C GLU A 493 -6.13 -9.79 16.94
N ASP A 494 -6.82 -8.65 16.88
CA ASP A 494 -8.27 -8.56 16.78
C ASP A 494 -8.80 -9.16 15.48
N GLY A 495 -9.94 -9.85 15.59
CA GLY A 495 -10.57 -10.54 14.46
C GLY A 495 -11.84 -11.26 14.86
N VAL A 496 -12.46 -11.94 13.89
CA VAL A 496 -13.80 -12.53 14.07
C VAL A 496 -13.73 -13.98 14.56
N GLU A 497 -13.03 -14.85 13.83
CA GLU A 497 -13.03 -16.27 14.09
C GLU A 497 -11.80 -16.67 14.91
N ALA A 498 -11.97 -17.42 16.00
CA ALA A 498 -10.83 -17.91 16.77
C ALA A 498 -9.96 -18.88 15.95
N SER A 499 -8.68 -18.55 15.73
CA SER A 499 -7.73 -19.48 15.10
C SER A 499 -7.48 -20.74 15.95
N ALA A 500 -7.85 -20.75 17.22
CA ALA A 500 -7.45 -21.78 18.20
C ALA A 500 -8.47 -22.89 18.48
N ALA A 501 -9.64 -22.92 17.84
CA ALA A 501 -10.74 -23.80 18.27
C ALA A 501 -10.65 -25.29 17.83
N THR A 502 -9.47 -25.86 17.58
CA THR A 502 -9.34 -27.33 17.43
C THR A 502 -8.29 -27.90 18.39
N SER A 503 -8.80 -28.40 19.52
CA SER A 503 -8.08 -29.24 20.47
C SER A 503 -7.64 -30.55 19.83
N VAL A 504 -6.37 -30.90 20.12
CA VAL A 504 -5.75 -32.24 20.08
C VAL A 504 -5.97 -33.06 18.79
N MET A 505 -5.04 -32.92 17.83
CA MET A 505 -4.62 -34.06 17.01
C MET A 505 -3.09 -34.16 17.02
N MET A 506 -2.60 -35.29 17.52
CA MET A 506 -1.18 -35.62 17.59
C MET A 506 -0.57 -35.81 16.20
N SER A 507 0.68 -35.35 16.07
CA SER A 507 1.72 -35.89 15.17
C SER A 507 1.57 -35.66 13.66
N ARG A 508 1.58 -34.39 13.23
CA ARG A 508 2.20 -33.98 11.96
C ARG A 508 3.01 -32.70 12.22
N SER A 509 4.26 -32.65 11.78
CA SER A 509 5.05 -31.41 11.75
C SER A 509 4.33 -30.40 10.85
N LEU A 510 3.70 -29.40 11.44
CA LEU A 510 3.05 -28.31 10.71
C LEU A 510 4.12 -27.44 10.07
N SER A 511 3.85 -26.94 8.86
CA SER A 511 4.69 -25.91 8.27
C SER A 511 4.68 -24.66 9.14
N THR A 512 5.80 -23.92 9.17
CA THR A 512 5.93 -22.65 9.89
C THR A 512 6.08 -21.51 8.90
N PHE A 513 5.35 -20.42 9.13
CA PHE A 513 5.50 -19.15 8.43
C PHE A 513 5.75 -18.06 9.47
N SER A 514 6.84 -17.31 9.32
CA SER A 514 7.31 -16.38 10.35
C SER A 514 7.70 -15.05 9.72
N LEU A 515 7.14 -13.95 10.24
CA LEU A 515 7.50 -12.58 9.89
C LEU A 515 8.49 -12.01 10.89
N ASN A 516 9.62 -12.69 11.07
CA ASN A 516 10.69 -12.31 12.01
C ASN A 516 11.93 -11.74 11.33
N GLN A 517 11.80 -11.24 10.10
CA GLN A 517 12.85 -10.58 9.32
C GLN A 517 12.22 -9.55 8.37
N PRO A 518 12.99 -8.64 7.73
CA PRO A 518 12.43 -7.59 6.91
C PRO A 518 11.50 -8.13 5.82
N PHE A 519 10.33 -7.51 5.70
CA PHE A 519 9.30 -7.97 4.77
C PHE A 519 8.61 -6.78 4.11
N LEU A 520 8.05 -7.04 2.94
CA LEU A 520 7.07 -6.19 2.29
C LEU A 520 5.67 -6.65 2.65
N PHE A 521 4.72 -5.74 2.57
CA PHE A 521 3.32 -6.10 2.54
C PHE A 521 2.54 -5.23 1.56
N ILE A 522 1.42 -5.79 1.09
CA ILE A 522 0.39 -5.06 0.37
C ILE A 522 -0.95 -5.41 1.01
N ILE A 523 -1.78 -4.42 1.29
CA ILE A 523 -3.18 -4.64 1.65
C ILE A 523 -4.01 -4.44 0.40
N PHE A 524 -4.67 -5.50 -0.08
CA PHE A 524 -5.53 -5.45 -1.25
C PHE A 524 -7.00 -5.39 -0.84
N GLU A 525 -7.80 -4.66 -1.60
CA GLU A 525 -9.23 -4.94 -1.71
C GLU A 525 -9.42 -6.08 -2.73
N GLU A 526 -10.03 -7.19 -2.31
CA GLU A 526 -10.02 -8.45 -3.04
C GLU A 526 -11.00 -8.49 -4.23
N THR A 527 -12.04 -7.66 -4.22
CA THR A 527 -13.05 -7.63 -5.31
C THR A 527 -12.50 -6.96 -6.57
N THR A 528 -11.70 -5.93 -6.38
CA THR A 528 -11.19 -5.01 -7.40
C THR A 528 -9.71 -5.22 -7.67
N GLY A 529 -8.96 -5.76 -6.70
CA GLY A 529 -7.51 -5.94 -6.76
C GLY A 529 -6.71 -4.66 -6.49
N ILE A 530 -7.36 -3.59 -6.02
CA ILE A 530 -6.72 -2.29 -5.76
C ILE A 530 -5.82 -2.40 -4.51
N PRO A 531 -4.54 -1.97 -4.59
CA PRO A 531 -3.68 -1.88 -3.41
C PRO A 531 -4.06 -0.65 -2.57
N LEU A 532 -4.54 -0.90 -1.35
CA LEU A 532 -4.93 0.12 -0.39
C LEU A 532 -3.72 0.67 0.36
N PHE A 533 -2.83 -0.23 0.78
CA PHE A 533 -1.59 0.08 1.48
C PHE A 533 -0.46 -0.75 0.92
N VAL A 534 0.73 -0.17 0.93
CA VAL A 534 1.99 -0.87 0.70
C VAL A 534 2.97 -0.47 1.78
N GLY A 535 3.84 -1.39 2.19
CA GLY A 535 4.94 -1.01 3.04
C GLY A 535 6.11 -1.98 3.03
N SER A 536 7.23 -1.45 3.50
CA SER A 536 8.48 -2.17 3.74
C SER A 536 8.81 -2.01 5.22
N ILE A 537 8.78 -3.12 5.95
CA ILE A 537 9.11 -3.16 7.38
C ILE A 537 10.50 -3.74 7.53
N ARG A 538 11.47 -2.91 7.95
CA ARG A 538 12.82 -3.37 8.32
C ARG A 538 13.02 -3.46 9.83
N ASN A 539 12.29 -2.66 10.61
CA ASN A 539 12.32 -2.71 12.06
C ASN A 539 10.92 -2.46 12.65
N PRO A 540 10.20 -3.50 13.11
CA PRO A 540 8.89 -3.34 13.77
C PRO A 540 8.93 -2.58 15.10
N ASN A 541 10.11 -2.45 15.73
CA ASN A 541 10.29 -1.74 17.00
C ASN A 541 11.47 -0.74 16.92
N PRO A 542 11.28 0.43 16.29
CA PRO A 542 12.35 1.43 16.09
C PRO A 542 12.91 1.99 17.40
N ASN A 543 12.16 1.91 18.49
CA ASN A 543 12.52 2.48 19.79
C ASN A 543 13.39 1.54 20.63
N ALA A 544 13.45 0.26 20.29
CA ALA A 544 14.32 -0.70 20.98
C ALA A 544 15.74 -0.69 20.41
N ALA A 545 16.72 -0.76 21.30
CA ALA A 545 18.13 -0.82 20.90
C ALA A 545 18.45 -2.14 20.18
N PRO A 546 19.04 -2.10 18.97
CA PRO A 546 19.50 -3.31 18.28
C PRO A 546 20.52 -4.09 19.11
N GLN A 547 20.34 -5.40 19.18
CA GLN A 547 21.22 -6.34 19.84
C GLN A 547 22.01 -7.12 18.79
N ARG A 548 23.30 -7.40 19.06
CA ARG A 548 24.13 -8.21 18.18
C ARG A 548 23.82 -9.69 18.43
N LYS A 549 23.69 -10.49 17.36
CA LYS A 549 23.54 -11.94 17.46
C LYS A 549 24.76 -12.55 18.15
N GLU A 550 24.53 -13.44 19.11
CA GLU A 550 25.62 -14.20 19.71
C GLU A 550 26.16 -15.23 18.70
N PRO A 551 27.45 -15.63 18.78
CA PRO A 551 28.07 -16.56 17.83
C PRO A 551 27.38 -17.93 17.73
N GLN A 552 26.53 -18.30 18.69
CA GLN A 552 25.77 -19.56 18.69
C GLN A 552 24.49 -19.52 17.83
N ASP A 553 24.02 -18.33 17.42
CA ASP A 553 22.81 -18.13 16.59
C ASP A 553 23.11 -17.91 15.09
N LEU A 554 24.37 -18.06 14.67
CA LEU A 554 24.76 -18.00 13.28
C LEU A 554 24.59 -19.39 12.63
N PRO A 555 23.92 -19.51 11.46
CA PRO A 555 23.88 -20.78 10.74
C PRO A 555 25.30 -21.18 10.36
N THR A 556 25.85 -22.18 11.04
CA THR A 556 27.24 -22.61 10.86
C THR A 556 27.35 -23.37 9.54
N LEU A 557 27.97 -22.74 8.54
CA LEU A 557 28.32 -23.34 7.26
C LEU A 557 29.53 -24.28 7.39
N GLU A 558 29.56 -25.17 8.40
CA GLU A 558 30.73 -26.05 8.65
C GLU A 558 30.41 -27.50 9.05
N ASN A 559 29.16 -27.98 8.93
CA ASN A 559 28.83 -29.37 9.32
C ASN A 559 28.77 -30.41 8.18
N ASN A 560 29.25 -30.11 6.97
CA ASN A 560 29.25 -31.07 5.85
C ASN A 560 30.61 -31.72 5.51
N ILE A 561 31.64 -31.58 6.34
CA ILE A 561 32.92 -32.27 6.12
C ILE A 561 33.41 -32.91 7.43
N LYS A 562 32.62 -33.84 7.99
CA LYS A 562 33.10 -34.75 9.05
C LYS A 562 32.09 -35.85 9.32
N ASN A 563 31.72 -36.63 8.31
CA ASN A 563 31.14 -37.97 8.51
C ASN A 563 31.25 -38.76 7.20
N GLY A 564 32.35 -39.50 7.03
CA GLY A 564 32.54 -40.30 5.84
C GLY A 564 33.87 -41.03 5.74
N ILE A 565 34.30 -41.75 6.78
CA ILE A 565 35.24 -42.88 6.62
C ILE A 565 34.89 -43.97 7.65
N PRO A 566 34.28 -45.11 7.24
CA PRO A 566 34.28 -46.33 8.04
C PRO A 566 35.59 -47.10 7.85
N LYS A 567 36.08 -47.71 8.93
CA LYS A 567 37.22 -48.64 8.96
C LYS A 567 36.90 -49.96 8.26
#